data_AF-D8LJA4-F1
#
_entry.id   AF-D8LJA4-F1
#
_cell.length_a   1.000
_cell.length_b   1.000
_cell.length_c   1.000
_cell.angle_alpha   90.00
_cell.angle_beta   90.00
_cell.angle_gamma   90.00
#
_symmetry.space_group_name_H-M   'P 1'
#
loop_
_entity.id
_entity.type
_entity.pdbx_description
1 polymer ?
#
loop_
_entity_poly.entity_id
_entity_poly.type
_entity_poly.pdbx_seq_one_letter_code
_entity_poly.pdbx_strand_id
1 'polypeptide(L)'
;MTKARGIATDEMTEATDGACKAIFLEHDGKWVSCDKTLGMTEQQQNLTKLQLEGLTVPELRHEARRRGQTATGSKKDLIQRLFSQEAPVPKRPRRRNHGKPVDTPEGYVERQTTTRPRPLHPYTPQLRVLSWNVNGIRAQMDKEEGRKALQGIIAQERPHVLGLQEIRTSATTSTPPGKTRRKKTPPQTSNFADIVKTILPDYDTIWLSSVPPARQGYAGTALFVRKKRSWDIGCPKLLGVRGGIGHPEGDLEGRVTTAELDVAFVVNVYTPNAGAGLKRLDFRTKDWDQAFAAYVRDLEKIKPVVVVGDMNVAHEDVDFYNPEQKRTRKAAGTTPEERSSFAVNLLGCHPPPSCAAALAVDTTSAADDSFRSSAASSGGGGEAGGGGDDNKAEGSGCSLVDTFREKHPKVTGVFSYWSVRARNRPVNRGMRLDYCLASRGLVGGDGVHDAFVLDRDTVGVSDHCPVGVVLRLGDHYPE
;
A
#
# COMPACT_ATOMS: atom_id res chain seq x y z
N MET A 1 47.99 39.61 28.72
CA MET A 1 47.47 40.99 28.88
C MET A 1 46.96 41.45 27.52
N THR A 2 45.75 41.99 27.30
CA THR A 2 44.57 42.22 28.16
C THR A 2 43.29 42.31 27.28
N LYS A 3 42.10 42.17 27.88
CA LYS A 3 40.76 42.11 27.26
C LYS A 3 40.22 43.45 26.68
N ALA A 4 39.30 43.34 25.71
CA ALA A 4 37.97 44.01 25.66
C ALA A 4 37.05 43.21 24.69
N ARG A 5 35.78 42.81 24.92
CA ARG A 5 34.53 43.37 25.52
C ARG A 5 33.76 44.39 24.66
N GLY A 6 32.46 44.10 24.40
CA GLY A 6 31.47 44.99 23.75
C GLY A 6 30.61 44.25 22.71
N ILE A 7 29.59 43.46 23.09
CA ILE A 7 28.17 43.86 23.24
C ILE A 7 27.47 44.20 21.91
N ALA A 8 26.56 43.32 21.49
CA ALA A 8 25.37 43.63 20.70
C ALA A 8 24.20 42.80 21.27
N THR A 9 22.99 43.33 21.24
CA THR A 9 21.85 42.90 22.07
C THR A 9 20.97 41.85 21.42
N ASP A 10 20.58 40.82 22.17
CA ASP A 10 19.48 39.91 21.79
C ASP A 10 18.14 40.64 21.88
N GLU A 11 17.54 40.97 20.72
CA GLU A 11 16.10 41.21 20.64
C GLU A 11 15.37 39.88 20.44
N MET A 12 14.69 39.42 21.49
CA MET A 12 13.75 38.30 21.38
C MET A 12 12.56 38.71 20.51
N THR A 13 12.53 38.25 19.26
CA THR A 13 11.30 38.19 18.47
C THR A 13 10.69 36.79 18.61
N GLU A 14 9.58 36.70 19.34
CA GLU A 14 8.79 35.47 19.44
C GLU A 14 8.14 35.16 18.09
N ALA A 15 8.64 34.14 17.39
CA ALA A 15 7.96 33.51 16.28
C ALA A 15 7.29 32.22 16.76
N THR A 16 5.97 32.28 16.99
CA THR A 16 5.15 31.13 17.34
C THR A 16 4.99 30.20 16.14
N ASP A 17 5.75 29.10 16.08
CA ASP A 17 5.30 27.90 15.34
C ASP A 17 5.86 26.59 15.93
N GLY A 18 5.02 25.56 15.88
CA GLY A 18 5.17 24.31 16.65
C GLY A 18 6.12 23.28 16.04
N ALA A 19 7.42 23.59 15.95
CA ALA A 19 8.44 22.66 15.48
C ALA A 19 9.47 22.32 16.57
N CYS A 20 9.62 21.02 16.89
CA CYS A 20 10.72 20.53 17.73
C CYS A 20 12.08 20.78 17.05
N LYS A 21 12.82 21.78 17.52
CA LYS A 21 14.22 22.02 17.12
C LYS A 21 15.16 21.21 18.00
N ALA A 22 15.83 20.21 17.43
CA ALA A 22 17.02 19.64 18.04
C ALA A 22 18.21 20.60 17.84
N ILE A 23 18.89 20.96 18.93
CA ILE A 23 20.11 21.76 18.88
C ILE A 23 21.31 20.80 18.94
N PHE A 24 22.18 20.87 17.93
CA PHE A 24 23.45 20.17 17.91
C PHE A 24 24.59 21.16 18.14
N LEU A 25 25.59 20.74 18.91
CA LEU A 25 26.86 21.46 19.06
C LEU A 25 27.98 20.53 18.60
N GLU A 26 28.94 21.11 17.88
CA GLU A 26 30.12 20.41 17.38
C GLU A 26 31.24 20.44 18.42
N HIS A 27 31.84 19.30 18.69
CA HIS A 27 33.12 19.19 19.40
C HIS A 27 33.91 18.05 18.75
N ASP A 28 35.15 18.32 18.37
CA ASP A 28 36.14 17.36 17.84
C ASP A 28 35.63 16.48 16.67
N GLY A 29 34.88 17.09 15.74
CA GLY A 29 34.50 16.48 14.47
C GLY A 29 33.49 15.32 14.57
N LYS A 30 32.75 15.20 15.67
CA LYS A 30 31.66 14.23 15.82
C LYS A 30 30.36 14.88 16.29
N TRP A 31 29.27 14.53 15.61
CA TRP A 31 27.92 14.93 15.98
C TRP A 31 27.42 14.11 17.18
N VAL A 32 27.08 14.80 18.27
CA VAL A 32 26.49 14.17 19.46
C VAL A 32 25.14 14.85 19.75
N SER A 33 24.10 14.06 19.99
CA SER A 33 22.79 14.59 20.42
C SER A 33 22.90 15.14 21.84
N CYS A 34 22.56 16.41 22.03
CA CYS A 34 22.61 17.07 23.33
C CYS A 34 21.42 16.62 24.21
N ASP A 35 21.61 15.53 24.95
CA ASP A 35 20.73 15.17 26.07
C ASP A 35 21.34 15.71 27.37
N LYS A 36 20.72 16.74 27.95
CA LYS A 36 21.29 17.48 29.09
C LYS A 36 20.99 16.76 30.41
N THR A 37 21.92 15.91 30.83
CA THR A 37 22.21 15.66 32.26
C THR A 37 23.67 15.29 32.47
N LEU A 38 24.49 16.29 32.82
CA LEU A 38 25.87 16.08 33.22
C LEU A 38 25.96 15.54 34.65
N GLY A 39 26.76 14.47 34.81
CA GLY A 39 27.61 14.27 35.98
C GLY A 39 26.98 13.64 37.23
N MET A 40 27.26 12.36 37.44
CA MET A 40 27.86 11.89 38.70
C MET A 40 28.49 10.50 38.52
N THR A 41 29.76 10.36 38.91
CA THR A 41 30.45 9.08 38.99
C THR A 41 29.96 8.32 40.23
N GLU A 42 29.15 7.29 40.05
CA GLU A 42 28.72 6.42 41.15
C GLU A 42 29.14 4.97 40.87
N GLN A 43 30.29 4.57 41.42
CA GLN A 43 30.58 3.15 41.65
C GLN A 43 29.62 2.65 42.73
N GLN A 44 28.39 2.32 42.33
CA GLN A 44 27.39 1.79 43.24
C GLN A 44 27.83 0.42 43.78
N GLN A 45 28.28 0.40 45.04
CA GLN A 45 28.58 -0.84 45.74
C GLN A 45 27.29 -1.65 45.89
N ASN A 46 27.22 -2.80 45.21
CA ASN A 46 26.08 -3.70 45.30
C ASN A 46 26.06 -4.38 46.68
N LEU A 47 25.07 -4.03 47.51
CA LEU A 47 24.81 -4.70 48.79
C LEU A 47 24.75 -6.23 48.63
N THR A 48 25.44 -6.95 49.50
CA THR A 48 25.44 -8.42 49.54
C THR A 48 24.10 -8.98 50.00
N LYS A 49 23.83 -10.25 49.70
CA LYS A 49 22.58 -10.92 50.09
C LYS A 49 22.31 -10.86 51.60
N LEU A 50 23.36 -11.05 52.42
CA LEU A 50 23.26 -11.01 53.88
C LEU A 50 22.85 -9.61 54.39
N GLN A 51 23.36 -8.55 53.77
CA GLN A 51 22.99 -7.17 54.08
C GLN A 51 21.55 -6.86 53.68
N LEU A 52 21.09 -7.36 52.52
CA LEU A 52 19.70 -7.22 52.08
C LEU A 52 18.71 -7.98 53.00
N GLU A 53 19.11 -9.13 53.53
CA GLU A 53 18.29 -9.90 54.49
C GLU A 53 18.10 -9.17 55.83
N GLY A 54 19.06 -8.33 56.25
CA GLY A 54 18.95 -7.47 57.42
C GLY A 54 17.97 -6.29 57.29
N LEU A 55 17.72 -5.79 56.07
CA LEU A 55 16.87 -4.61 55.84
C LEU A 55 15.38 -4.85 56.07
N THR A 56 14.64 -3.81 56.45
CA THR A 56 13.18 -3.82 56.53
C THR A 56 12.52 -3.74 55.14
N VAL A 57 11.23 -4.09 55.06
CA VAL A 57 10.48 -4.05 53.78
C VAL A 57 10.43 -2.63 53.18
N PRO A 58 10.21 -1.53 53.93
CA PRO A 58 10.30 -0.18 53.40
C PRO A 58 11.67 0.16 52.78
N GLU A 59 12.77 -0.20 53.45
CA GLU A 59 14.14 0.05 52.97
C GLU A 59 14.45 -0.74 51.69
N LEU A 60 14.06 -2.01 51.64
CA LEU A 60 14.16 -2.84 50.43
C LEU A 60 13.33 -2.29 49.26
N ARG A 61 12.17 -1.66 49.54
CA ARG A 61 11.38 -0.96 48.50
C ARG A 61 12.04 0.33 48.05
N HIS A 62 12.70 1.07 48.95
CA HIS A 62 13.46 2.26 48.60
C HIS A 62 14.65 1.90 47.71
N GLU A 63 15.44 0.90 48.10
CA GLU A 63 16.59 0.42 47.31
C GLU A 63 16.15 -0.15 45.95
N ALA A 64 15.03 -0.88 45.88
CA ALA A 64 14.47 -1.33 44.60
C ALA A 64 14.11 -0.16 43.67
N ARG A 65 13.50 0.92 44.18
CA ARG A 65 13.24 2.13 43.39
C ARG A 65 14.53 2.81 42.95
N ARG A 66 15.52 2.91 43.83
CA ARG A 66 16.84 3.51 43.55
C ARG A 66 17.55 2.79 42.40
N ARG A 67 17.42 1.46 42.31
CA ARG A 67 17.95 0.64 41.21
C ARG A 67 17.01 0.48 40.00
N GLY A 68 15.94 1.29 39.89
CA GLY A 68 14.97 1.21 38.79
C GLY A 68 14.14 -0.08 38.73
N GLN A 69 14.14 -0.89 39.79
CA GLN A 69 13.44 -2.16 39.88
C GLN A 69 12.02 -2.00 40.46
N THR A 70 11.19 -3.04 40.26
CA THR A 70 9.83 -3.07 40.83
C THR A 70 9.85 -3.18 42.36
N ALA A 71 9.30 -2.19 43.05
CA ALA A 71 9.28 -2.09 44.52
C ALA A 71 8.00 -2.67 45.15
N THR A 72 7.48 -3.78 44.60
CA THR A 72 6.30 -4.50 45.08
C THR A 72 6.62 -5.98 45.31
N GLY A 73 5.85 -6.61 46.21
CA GLY A 73 6.06 -7.99 46.66
C GLY A 73 6.37 -8.10 48.15
N SER A 74 6.65 -9.34 48.59
CA SER A 74 7.09 -9.70 49.94
C SER A 74 8.56 -9.34 50.18
N LYS A 75 9.03 -9.44 51.43
CA LYS A 75 10.45 -9.23 51.79
C LYS A 75 11.38 -10.13 50.95
N LYS A 76 11.01 -11.41 50.79
CA LYS A 76 11.79 -12.41 50.03
C LYS A 76 11.86 -12.07 48.54
N ASP A 77 10.76 -11.59 47.94
CA ASP A 77 10.73 -11.20 46.52
C ASP A 77 11.63 -9.99 46.22
N LEU A 78 11.67 -9.03 47.15
CA LEU A 78 12.48 -7.82 47.02
C LEU A 78 13.98 -8.14 47.15
N ILE A 79 14.36 -8.94 48.14
CA ILE A 79 15.77 -9.39 48.33
C ILE A 79 16.24 -10.17 47.11
N GLN A 80 15.46 -11.13 46.63
CA GLN A 80 15.83 -11.93 45.46
C GLN A 80 16.06 -11.05 44.22
N ARG A 81 15.18 -10.06 43.99
CA ARG A 81 15.25 -9.15 42.83
C ARG A 81 16.44 -8.18 42.91
N LEU A 82 16.70 -7.63 44.09
CA LEU A 82 17.84 -6.75 44.35
C LEU A 82 19.18 -7.48 44.24
N PHE A 83 19.23 -8.76 44.61
CA PHE A 83 20.43 -9.58 44.55
C PHE A 83 20.74 -10.11 43.14
N SER A 84 19.72 -10.51 42.36
CA SER A 84 19.91 -11.18 41.06
C SER A 84 20.39 -10.29 39.91
N GLN A 85 20.43 -8.96 40.06
CA GLN A 85 20.83 -7.95 39.04
C GLN A 85 20.13 -7.98 37.67
N GLU A 86 19.29 -8.98 37.37
CA GLU A 86 18.54 -9.05 36.12
C GLU A 86 17.56 -7.87 35.98
N ALA A 87 17.76 -7.06 34.94
CA ALA A 87 16.77 -6.08 34.51
C ALA A 87 15.46 -6.81 34.16
N PRO A 88 14.29 -6.29 34.57
CA PRO A 88 13.04 -7.00 34.38
C PRO A 88 12.72 -7.12 32.89
N VAL A 89 12.79 -8.34 32.36
CA VAL A 89 12.11 -8.68 31.10
C VAL A 89 10.67 -8.21 31.25
N PRO A 90 10.17 -7.29 30.40
CA PRO A 90 8.82 -6.78 30.54
C PRO A 90 7.88 -7.98 30.46
N LYS A 91 7.10 -8.21 31.51
CA LYS A 91 6.08 -9.27 31.53
C LYS A 91 5.24 -9.08 30.28
N ARG A 92 5.40 -9.97 29.28
CA ARG A 92 4.53 -10.00 28.10
C ARG A 92 3.11 -9.84 28.63
N PRO A 93 2.34 -8.82 28.17
CA PRO A 93 0.99 -8.66 28.66
C PRO A 93 0.32 -10.02 28.49
N ARG A 94 -0.27 -10.54 29.58
CA ARG A 94 -1.07 -11.78 29.50
C ARG A 94 -1.92 -11.63 28.26
N ARG A 95 -1.82 -12.58 27.33
CA ARG A 95 -2.72 -12.63 26.16
C ARG A 95 -4.13 -12.52 26.72
N ARG A 96 -4.71 -11.32 26.68
CA ARG A 96 -6.15 -11.20 26.67
C ARG A 96 -6.52 -12.01 25.45
N ASN A 97 -7.27 -13.08 25.63
CA ASN A 97 -8.11 -13.52 24.53
C ASN A 97 -8.83 -12.25 24.09
N HIS A 98 -8.61 -11.83 22.85
CA HIS A 98 -9.47 -10.86 22.20
C HIS A 98 -10.81 -11.58 21.96
N GLY A 99 -11.55 -11.79 23.06
CA GLY A 99 -12.99 -11.88 22.96
C GLY A 99 -13.45 -10.65 22.21
N LYS A 100 -14.37 -10.87 21.27
CA LYS A 100 -14.80 -9.84 20.31
C LYS A 100 -15.03 -8.51 21.04
N PRO A 101 -14.55 -7.37 20.51
CA PRO A 101 -14.90 -6.06 21.03
C PRO A 101 -16.41 -5.97 21.25
N VAL A 102 -16.83 -5.38 22.38
CA VAL A 102 -18.22 -5.44 22.86
C VAL A 102 -19.24 -4.87 21.85
N ASP A 103 -18.77 -4.05 20.91
CA ASP A 103 -19.57 -3.43 19.84
C ASP A 103 -19.34 -4.01 18.42
N THR A 104 -18.77 -5.21 18.23
CA THR A 104 -18.67 -5.77 16.86
C THR A 104 -20.06 -6.06 16.28
N PRO A 105 -20.45 -5.49 15.13
CA PRO A 105 -21.75 -5.75 14.52
C PRO A 105 -21.97 -7.23 14.20
N GLU A 106 -23.23 -7.66 14.18
CA GLU A 106 -23.57 -9.03 13.82
C GLU A 106 -23.09 -9.37 12.40
N GLY A 107 -22.38 -10.50 12.27
CA GLY A 107 -21.80 -10.93 11.00
C GLY A 107 -20.68 -10.01 10.48
N TYR A 108 -19.98 -9.30 11.37
CA TYR A 108 -18.70 -8.64 11.10
C TYR A 108 -17.62 -9.66 10.68
N VAL A 109 -16.88 -9.34 9.61
CA VAL A 109 -15.74 -10.13 9.14
C VAL A 109 -14.48 -9.68 9.87
N GLU A 110 -13.89 -10.57 10.68
CA GLU A 110 -12.72 -10.25 11.50
C GLU A 110 -11.53 -9.76 10.65
N ARG A 111 -11.13 -8.50 10.83
CA ARG A 111 -9.98 -7.90 10.16
C ARG A 111 -8.72 -8.14 10.98
N GLN A 112 -7.80 -8.95 10.46
CA GLN A 112 -6.47 -9.04 11.06
C GLN A 112 -5.70 -7.72 10.86
N THR A 113 -4.97 -7.29 11.89
CA THR A 113 -4.33 -5.96 11.91
C THR A 113 -2.99 -5.97 11.18
N THR A 114 -2.96 -5.32 10.02
CA THR A 114 -1.75 -4.74 9.44
C THR A 114 -1.51 -3.38 10.10
N THR A 115 -0.34 -3.18 10.70
CA THR A 115 0.05 -1.87 11.26
C THR A 115 0.60 -0.97 10.17
N ARG A 116 0.38 0.36 10.26
CA ARG A 116 1.12 1.31 9.42
C ARG A 116 2.63 1.13 9.70
N PRO A 117 3.51 0.99 8.70
CA PRO A 117 4.94 0.79 8.93
C PRO A 117 5.54 1.93 9.73
N ARG A 118 6.56 1.62 10.56
CA ARG A 118 7.48 2.67 11.02
C ARG A 118 8.17 3.28 9.79
N PRO A 119 8.17 4.62 9.63
CA PRO A 119 8.89 5.27 8.54
C PRO A 119 10.36 4.85 8.51
N LEU A 120 10.91 4.72 7.30
CA LEU A 120 12.36 4.63 7.11
C LEU A 120 13.01 5.99 7.38
N HIS A 121 14.32 5.98 7.63
CA HIS A 121 15.07 7.23 7.73
C HIS A 121 14.99 7.99 6.39
N PRO A 122 14.88 9.34 6.37
CA PRO A 122 14.79 10.10 5.12
C PRO A 122 15.98 9.88 4.16
N TYR A 123 17.15 9.53 4.68
CA TYR A 123 18.35 9.19 3.89
C TYR A 123 18.43 7.72 3.48
N THR A 124 17.50 6.85 3.89
CA THR A 124 17.41 5.49 3.32
C THR A 124 16.82 5.59 1.91
N PRO A 125 17.52 5.15 0.85
CA PRO A 125 16.96 5.11 -0.49
C PRO A 125 15.71 4.24 -0.50
N GLN A 126 14.58 4.82 -0.88
CA GLN A 126 13.28 4.17 -0.77
C GLN A 126 12.30 4.67 -1.83
N LEU A 127 11.40 3.80 -2.28
CA LEU A 127 10.26 4.18 -3.09
C LEU A 127 9.00 3.92 -2.27
N ARG A 128 8.25 4.99 -1.98
CA ARG A 128 6.95 4.92 -1.28
C ARG A 128 5.86 5.26 -2.28
N VAL A 129 5.04 4.28 -2.63
CA VAL A 129 3.93 4.46 -3.56
C VAL A 129 2.63 4.27 -2.80
N LEU A 130 1.65 5.15 -3.07
CA LEU A 130 0.29 5.02 -2.59
C LEU A 130 -0.66 5.02 -3.79
N SER A 131 -1.75 4.27 -3.70
CA SER A 131 -2.81 4.20 -4.71
C SER A 131 -4.18 4.33 -4.07
N TRP A 132 -5.11 5.05 -4.69
CA TRP A 132 -6.47 5.18 -4.19
C TRP A 132 -7.50 5.47 -5.31
N ASN A 133 -8.49 4.59 -5.46
CA ASN A 133 -9.70 4.90 -6.22
C ASN A 133 -10.57 5.89 -5.41
N VAL A 134 -10.69 7.12 -5.90
CA VAL A 134 -11.37 8.22 -5.20
C VAL A 134 -12.86 8.36 -5.55
N ASN A 135 -13.38 7.55 -6.48
CA ASN A 135 -14.79 7.54 -6.90
C ASN A 135 -15.32 8.97 -7.26
N GLY A 136 -14.48 9.75 -7.96
CA GLY A 136 -14.74 11.12 -8.39
C GLY A 136 -14.08 12.18 -7.50
N ILE A 137 -12.89 12.65 -7.88
CA ILE A 137 -12.07 13.58 -7.08
C ILE A 137 -12.81 14.87 -6.69
N ARG A 138 -13.60 15.45 -7.61
CA ARG A 138 -14.39 16.68 -7.35
C ARG A 138 -15.34 16.49 -6.17
N ALA A 139 -16.05 15.36 -6.12
CA ALA A 139 -16.99 15.07 -5.04
C ALA A 139 -16.31 14.86 -3.67
N GLN A 140 -15.01 14.50 -3.65
CA GLN A 140 -14.22 14.45 -2.41
C GLN A 140 -13.70 15.83 -2.03
N MET A 141 -13.37 16.67 -3.01
CA MET A 141 -12.88 18.03 -2.78
C MET A 141 -13.97 19.04 -2.43
N ASP A 142 -15.23 18.77 -2.79
CA ASP A 142 -16.39 19.56 -2.35
C ASP A 142 -16.71 19.31 -0.85
N LYS A 143 -16.45 18.10 -0.35
CA LYS A 143 -16.70 17.68 1.05
C LYS A 143 -15.53 18.02 1.98
N GLU A 144 -15.82 18.35 3.23
CA GLU A 144 -14.78 18.63 4.21
C GLU A 144 -14.01 17.37 4.62
N GLU A 145 -14.72 16.26 4.80
CA GLU A 145 -14.17 14.95 5.16
C GLU A 145 -13.25 14.41 4.06
N GLY A 146 -13.63 14.60 2.79
CA GLY A 146 -12.83 14.18 1.64
C GLY A 146 -11.54 14.99 1.52
N ARG A 147 -11.61 16.33 1.65
CA ARG A 147 -10.43 17.21 1.73
C ARG A 147 -9.51 16.81 2.87
N LYS A 148 -10.04 16.65 4.09
CA LYS A 148 -9.29 16.27 5.29
C LYS A 148 -8.62 14.91 5.15
N ALA A 149 -9.30 13.91 4.59
CA ALA A 149 -8.72 12.58 4.38
C ALA A 149 -7.57 12.62 3.37
N LEU A 150 -7.76 13.25 2.20
CA LEU A 150 -6.71 13.42 1.20
C LEU A 150 -5.48 14.14 1.79
N GLN A 151 -5.69 15.31 2.39
CA GLN A 151 -4.61 16.11 2.99
C GLN A 151 -3.92 15.38 4.15
N GLY A 152 -4.69 14.73 5.03
CA GLY A 152 -4.16 13.98 6.17
C GLY A 152 -3.31 12.79 5.76
N ILE A 153 -3.75 12.01 4.77
CA ILE A 153 -2.98 10.89 4.20
C ILE A 153 -1.70 11.40 3.55
N ILE A 154 -1.77 12.46 2.74
CA ILE A 154 -0.62 13.04 2.05
C ILE A 154 0.41 13.58 3.05
N ALA A 155 -0.04 14.23 4.12
CA ALA A 155 0.81 14.73 5.20
C ALA A 155 1.43 13.61 6.05
N GLN A 156 0.68 12.53 6.33
CA GLN A 156 1.14 11.43 7.18
C GLN A 156 2.04 10.44 6.45
N GLU A 157 1.67 10.02 5.24
CA GLU A 157 2.44 9.04 4.45
C GLU A 157 3.63 9.66 3.71
N ARG A 158 3.49 10.92 3.25
CA ARG A 158 4.45 11.58 2.35
C ARG A 158 4.94 10.65 1.22
N PRO A 159 4.03 10.18 0.34
CA PRO A 159 4.41 9.31 -0.77
C PRO A 159 5.44 9.97 -1.68
N HIS A 160 6.26 9.15 -2.34
CA HIS A 160 7.08 9.59 -3.46
C HIS A 160 6.23 9.63 -4.73
N VAL A 161 5.30 8.68 -4.88
CA VAL A 161 4.31 8.64 -5.96
C VAL A 161 2.92 8.34 -5.40
N LEU A 162 1.91 9.11 -5.82
CA LEU A 162 0.49 8.87 -5.53
C LEU A 162 -0.26 8.63 -6.84
N GLY A 163 -0.83 7.44 -7.01
CA GLY A 163 -1.79 7.12 -8.06
C GLY A 163 -3.23 7.31 -7.58
N LEU A 164 -4.04 8.06 -8.32
CA LEU A 164 -5.48 8.15 -8.14
C LEU A 164 -6.21 7.52 -9.31
N GLN A 165 -7.28 6.77 -9.02
CA GLN A 165 -8.19 6.19 -10.00
C GLN A 165 -9.60 6.78 -9.86
N GLU A 166 -10.37 6.70 -10.94
CA GLU A 166 -11.70 7.30 -11.06
C GLU A 166 -11.75 8.78 -10.67
N ILE A 167 -10.84 9.58 -11.23
CA ILE A 167 -10.91 11.03 -11.03
C ILE A 167 -12.21 11.63 -11.60
N ARG A 168 -12.82 10.98 -12.61
CA ARG A 168 -14.13 11.34 -13.21
C ARG A 168 -14.23 12.83 -13.58
N THR A 169 -13.14 13.37 -14.10
CA THR A 169 -13.06 14.68 -14.72
C THR A 169 -13.54 14.59 -16.17
N SER A 170 -14.05 15.70 -16.70
CA SER A 170 -14.35 15.84 -18.13
C SER A 170 -13.20 16.59 -18.79
N ALA A 171 -12.78 16.18 -19.98
CA ALA A 171 -11.70 16.83 -20.74
C ALA A 171 -12.11 18.18 -21.37
N THR A 172 -13.23 18.78 -20.94
CA THR A 172 -13.75 20.00 -21.55
C THR A 172 -12.85 21.20 -21.25
N THR A 173 -12.05 21.56 -22.26
CA THR A 173 -11.54 22.92 -22.44
C THR A 173 -12.68 23.93 -22.28
N SER A 174 -12.32 25.07 -21.71
CA SER A 174 -13.19 26.22 -21.41
C SER A 174 -14.20 26.52 -22.53
N THR A 175 -15.44 26.05 -22.35
CA THR A 175 -16.59 26.52 -23.11
C THR A 175 -17.38 27.46 -22.20
N PRO A 176 -17.73 28.70 -22.63
CA PRO A 176 -18.50 29.62 -21.79
C PRO A 176 -19.83 28.99 -21.34
N PRO A 177 -20.34 29.30 -20.14
CA PRO A 177 -21.50 28.63 -19.58
C PRO A 177 -22.77 28.85 -20.43
N GLY A 178 -23.10 27.85 -21.24
CA GLY A 178 -24.38 27.74 -21.93
C GLY A 178 -25.53 27.75 -20.92
N LYS A 179 -26.54 28.60 -21.17
CA LYS A 179 -27.59 28.95 -20.19
C LYS A 179 -28.48 27.75 -19.80
N THR A 180 -28.16 27.05 -18.72
CA THR A 180 -29.09 26.11 -18.06
C THR A 180 -29.21 26.34 -16.55
N ARG A 181 -30.34 26.97 -16.18
CA ARG A 181 -31.09 26.88 -14.90
C ARG A 181 -30.28 26.90 -13.57
N ARG A 182 -30.06 28.12 -13.07
CA ARG A 182 -29.79 28.54 -11.66
C ARG A 182 -29.93 27.44 -10.58
N LYS A 183 -28.81 27.14 -9.90
CA LYS A 183 -28.78 26.96 -8.43
C LYS A 183 -28.04 28.15 -7.81
N LYS A 184 -28.53 28.69 -6.68
CA LYS A 184 -27.93 29.83 -5.96
C LYS A 184 -26.84 29.36 -4.99
N THR A 185 -25.69 28.98 -5.55
CA THR A 185 -24.40 28.91 -4.87
C THR A 185 -23.35 29.11 -5.97
N PRO A 186 -22.27 29.88 -5.76
CA PRO A 186 -21.21 29.95 -6.76
C PRO A 186 -20.66 28.53 -6.93
N PRO A 187 -20.66 27.97 -8.16
CA PRO A 187 -20.02 26.69 -8.37
C PRO A 187 -18.51 26.89 -8.17
N GLN A 188 -17.96 26.34 -7.10
CA GLN A 188 -16.51 26.12 -6.97
C GLN A 188 -16.08 24.99 -7.93
N THR A 189 -16.34 25.17 -9.22
CA THR A 189 -15.69 24.42 -10.29
C THR A 189 -14.26 24.92 -10.43
N SER A 190 -13.46 24.64 -9.40
CA SER A 190 -12.01 24.58 -9.52
C SER A 190 -11.69 23.64 -10.68
N ASN A 191 -10.81 24.08 -11.59
CA ASN A 191 -10.31 23.20 -12.63
C ASN A 191 -9.59 22.02 -11.93
N PHE A 192 -9.47 20.85 -12.56
CA PHE A 192 -8.69 19.76 -11.97
C PHE A 192 -7.25 20.21 -11.69
N ALA A 193 -6.69 21.08 -12.52
CA ALA A 193 -5.41 21.75 -12.28
C ALA A 193 -5.36 22.57 -10.97
N ASP A 194 -6.46 23.21 -10.56
CA ASP A 194 -6.52 24.00 -9.33
C ASP A 194 -6.69 23.09 -8.10
N ILE A 195 -7.45 22.01 -8.25
CA ILE A 195 -7.54 20.91 -7.27
C ILE A 195 -6.14 20.33 -7.02
N VAL A 196 -5.42 19.95 -8.08
CA VAL A 196 -4.04 19.44 -8.04
C VAL A 196 -3.14 20.41 -7.27
N LYS A 197 -3.13 21.70 -7.64
CA LYS A 197 -2.32 22.74 -6.98
C LYS A 197 -2.65 22.92 -5.49
N THR A 198 -3.91 22.74 -5.11
CA THR A 198 -4.37 22.94 -3.72
C THR A 198 -4.00 21.75 -2.82
N ILE A 199 -4.00 20.53 -3.34
CA ILE A 199 -3.68 19.33 -2.54
C ILE A 199 -2.17 19.05 -2.54
N LEU A 200 -1.50 19.18 -3.70
CA LEU A 200 -0.15 18.66 -3.95
C LEU A 200 0.73 19.65 -4.75
N PRO A 201 0.98 20.89 -4.26
CA PRO A 201 1.79 21.89 -4.97
C PRO A 201 3.24 21.43 -5.23
N ASP A 202 3.77 20.58 -4.35
CA ASP A 202 5.11 20.02 -4.39
C ASP A 202 5.29 18.78 -5.29
N TYR A 203 4.28 18.45 -6.10
CA TYR A 203 4.29 17.27 -6.96
C TYR A 203 4.17 17.68 -8.43
N ASP A 204 4.93 17.00 -9.28
CA ASP A 204 4.67 16.98 -10.72
C ASP A 204 3.50 16.02 -10.99
N THR A 205 2.63 16.34 -11.94
CA THR A 205 1.36 15.62 -12.11
C THR A 205 1.07 15.36 -13.59
N ILE A 206 0.62 14.15 -13.90
CA ILE A 206 -0.05 13.80 -15.16
C ILE A 206 -1.46 13.28 -14.83
N TRP A 207 -2.44 13.56 -15.70
CA TRP A 207 -3.77 12.97 -15.58
C TRP A 207 -4.41 12.74 -16.94
N LEU A 208 -5.25 11.72 -17.02
CA LEU A 208 -6.10 11.43 -18.17
C LEU A 208 -7.56 11.43 -17.72
N SER A 209 -8.41 12.11 -18.50
CA SER A 209 -9.86 12.09 -18.35
C SER A 209 -10.46 11.24 -19.47
N SER A 210 -11.62 10.62 -19.27
CA SER A 210 -12.30 9.99 -20.40
C SER A 210 -12.74 11.03 -21.43
N VAL A 211 -12.43 10.76 -22.70
CA VAL A 211 -12.65 11.62 -23.87
C VAL A 211 -13.60 10.93 -24.87
N PRO A 212 -14.39 11.70 -25.65
CA PRO A 212 -15.22 11.12 -26.71
C PRO A 212 -14.39 10.29 -27.72
N PRO A 213 -14.92 9.18 -28.26
CA PRO A 213 -16.29 8.67 -28.09
C PRO A 213 -16.59 7.98 -26.75
N ALA A 214 -15.61 7.77 -25.87
CA ALA A 214 -15.85 7.18 -24.56
C ALA A 214 -16.66 8.14 -23.63
N ARG A 215 -17.24 7.57 -22.57
CA ARG A 215 -18.19 8.27 -21.70
C ARG A 215 -17.49 9.36 -20.87
N GLN A 216 -17.61 10.63 -21.25
CA GLN A 216 -17.10 11.76 -20.49
C GLN A 216 -17.47 11.70 -19.00
N GLY A 217 -16.53 12.07 -18.12
CA GLY A 217 -16.74 12.00 -16.66
C GLY A 217 -16.81 10.58 -16.10
N TYR A 218 -16.47 9.56 -16.88
CA TYR A 218 -16.17 8.20 -16.42
C TYR A 218 -14.67 8.03 -16.19
N ALA A 219 -14.29 7.01 -15.41
CA ALA A 219 -12.93 6.53 -15.29
C ALA A 219 -11.91 7.67 -15.06
N GLY A 220 -10.83 7.69 -15.83
CA GLY A 220 -9.71 8.61 -15.69
C GLY A 220 -8.79 8.26 -14.53
N THR A 221 -7.52 8.61 -14.69
CA THR A 221 -6.44 8.40 -13.71
C THR A 221 -5.62 9.66 -13.56
N ALA A 222 -5.02 9.86 -12.38
CA ALA A 222 -4.03 10.92 -12.14
C ALA A 222 -2.86 10.36 -11.35
N LEU A 223 -1.64 10.72 -11.73
CA LEU A 223 -0.41 10.29 -11.11
C LEU A 223 0.40 11.51 -10.69
N PHE A 224 0.76 11.55 -9.41
CA PHE A 224 1.49 12.64 -8.79
C PHE A 224 2.85 12.11 -8.32
N VAL A 225 3.93 12.79 -8.66
CA VAL A 225 5.30 12.44 -8.28
C VAL A 225 5.91 13.57 -7.49
N ARG A 226 6.42 13.30 -6.28
CA ARG A 226 7.02 14.34 -5.42
C ARG A 226 8.27 14.89 -6.09
N LYS A 227 8.39 16.22 -6.15
CA LYS A 227 9.59 16.89 -6.68
C LYS A 227 10.79 16.56 -5.79
N LYS A 228 11.82 15.92 -6.37
CA LYS A 228 13.09 15.67 -5.67
C LYS A 228 13.70 17.01 -5.27
N ARG A 229 14.04 17.16 -3.99
CA ARG A 229 14.72 18.34 -3.44
C ARG A 229 16.16 17.97 -3.08
N SER A 230 17.08 18.93 -3.07
CA SER A 230 18.52 18.68 -2.82
C SER A 230 18.82 18.00 -1.48
N TRP A 231 17.96 18.17 -0.48
CA TRP A 231 18.09 17.54 0.84
C TRP A 231 17.27 16.24 1.00
N ASP A 232 16.41 15.91 0.04
CA ASP A 232 15.55 14.72 0.05
C ASP A 232 16.25 13.59 -0.74
N ILE A 233 17.44 13.20 -0.27
CA ILE A 233 18.38 12.33 -1.00
C ILE A 233 17.72 11.00 -1.40
N GLY A 234 16.97 10.40 -0.47
CA GLY A 234 16.27 9.13 -0.67
C GLY A 234 15.04 9.19 -1.58
N CYS A 235 14.64 10.38 -2.06
CA CYS A 235 13.56 10.54 -3.04
C CYS A 235 14.06 10.23 -4.46
N PRO A 236 13.41 9.31 -5.20
CA PRO A 236 13.68 9.10 -6.63
C PRO A 236 13.52 10.37 -7.48
N LYS A 237 14.24 10.46 -8.59
CA LYS A 237 14.15 11.56 -9.57
C LYS A 237 13.16 11.19 -10.68
N LEU A 238 12.21 12.07 -10.97
CA LEU A 238 11.36 11.98 -12.16
C LEU A 238 12.18 12.23 -13.44
N LEU A 239 12.07 11.34 -14.42
CA LEU A 239 12.68 11.46 -15.75
C LEU A 239 11.65 11.76 -16.84
N GLY A 240 10.41 11.30 -16.69
CA GLY A 240 9.34 11.57 -17.62
C GLY A 240 7.99 11.01 -17.17
N VAL A 241 6.92 11.41 -17.87
CA VAL A 241 5.55 10.90 -17.66
C VAL A 241 4.94 10.50 -19.01
N ARG A 242 4.09 9.48 -18.99
CA ARG A 242 3.41 8.92 -20.17
C ARG A 242 1.95 8.64 -19.83
N GLY A 243 1.05 8.84 -20.78
CA GLY A 243 -0.38 8.54 -20.64
C GLY A 243 -0.80 7.52 -21.69
N GLY A 244 -1.63 6.56 -21.29
CA GLY A 244 -2.10 5.48 -22.16
C GLY A 244 -1.08 4.35 -22.36
N ILE A 245 -1.56 3.28 -23.01
CA ILE A 245 -0.79 2.08 -23.36
C ILE A 245 -0.86 1.75 -24.86
N GLY A 246 -1.52 2.59 -25.66
CA GLY A 246 -1.82 2.31 -27.07
C GLY A 246 -3.10 1.51 -27.30
N HIS A 247 -3.86 1.20 -26.24
CA HIS A 247 -5.10 0.45 -26.33
C HIS A 247 -6.26 1.39 -26.71
N PRO A 248 -6.97 1.19 -27.84
CA PRO A 248 -7.96 2.14 -28.36
C PRO A 248 -9.04 2.58 -27.35
N GLU A 249 -9.78 1.64 -26.72
CA GLU A 249 -10.86 2.00 -25.80
C GLU A 249 -10.36 2.50 -24.44
N GLY A 250 -9.39 1.80 -23.82
CA GLY A 250 -8.89 2.15 -22.50
C GLY A 250 -8.10 3.46 -22.42
N ASP A 251 -7.43 3.87 -23.51
CA ASP A 251 -6.77 5.18 -23.58
C ASP A 251 -7.82 6.31 -23.69
N LEU A 252 -8.92 6.09 -24.45
CA LEU A 252 -10.08 7.00 -24.47
C LEU A 252 -10.85 7.03 -23.13
N GLU A 253 -10.80 5.95 -22.34
CA GLU A 253 -11.31 5.90 -20.96
C GLU A 253 -10.29 6.46 -19.93
N GLY A 254 -9.06 6.82 -20.34
CA GLY A 254 -8.03 7.44 -19.51
C GLY A 254 -7.46 6.52 -18.42
N ARG A 255 -7.33 5.22 -18.71
CA ARG A 255 -7.12 4.16 -17.70
C ARG A 255 -5.71 4.01 -17.15
N VAL A 256 -4.67 4.50 -17.84
CA VAL A 256 -3.27 4.29 -17.41
C VAL A 256 -2.48 5.59 -17.47
N THR A 257 -1.78 5.89 -16.38
CA THR A 257 -0.76 6.94 -16.30
C THR A 257 0.53 6.35 -15.76
N THR A 258 1.67 6.70 -16.35
CA THR A 258 2.98 6.11 -16.00
C THR A 258 3.99 7.20 -15.72
N ALA A 259 4.74 7.08 -14.63
CA ALA A 259 5.91 7.87 -14.34
C ALA A 259 7.17 7.02 -14.55
N GLU A 260 8.16 7.59 -15.24
CA GLU A 260 9.50 7.03 -15.31
C GLU A 260 10.39 7.72 -14.29
N LEU A 261 10.89 6.96 -13.32
CA LEU A 261 11.87 7.42 -12.35
C LEU A 261 13.29 6.99 -12.77
N ASP A 262 14.29 7.52 -12.10
CA ASP A 262 15.68 7.02 -12.14
C ASP A 262 15.75 5.52 -11.80
N VAL A 263 14.99 5.06 -10.79
CA VAL A 263 15.07 3.69 -10.26
C VAL A 263 14.06 2.68 -10.81
N ALA A 264 12.90 3.14 -11.30
CA ALA A 264 11.80 2.26 -11.71
C ALA A 264 10.76 3.00 -12.58
N PHE A 265 9.92 2.27 -13.30
CA PHE A 265 8.63 2.80 -13.75
C PHE A 265 7.59 2.65 -12.64
N VAL A 266 6.71 3.63 -12.48
CA VAL A 266 5.50 3.50 -11.65
C VAL A 266 4.28 3.67 -12.55
N VAL A 267 3.52 2.59 -12.72
CA VAL A 267 2.32 2.52 -13.57
C VAL A 267 1.09 2.60 -12.68
N ASN A 268 0.25 3.61 -12.89
CA ASN A 268 -1.03 3.80 -12.22
C ASN A 268 -2.18 3.38 -13.15
N VAL A 269 -2.97 2.39 -12.74
CA VAL A 269 -4.01 1.77 -13.58
C VAL A 269 -5.41 1.81 -12.94
N TYR A 270 -6.43 2.04 -13.76
CA TYR A 270 -7.84 1.77 -13.45
C TYR A 270 -8.38 0.73 -14.42
N THR A 271 -8.37 -0.53 -13.99
CA THR A 271 -8.70 -1.69 -14.82
C THR A 271 -10.22 -1.77 -15.05
N PRO A 272 -10.72 -2.14 -16.26
CA PRO A 272 -12.15 -2.28 -16.52
C PRO A 272 -12.84 -3.29 -15.59
N ASN A 273 -13.98 -2.90 -15.03
CA ASN A 273 -14.86 -3.84 -14.35
C ASN A 273 -15.70 -4.62 -15.38
N ALA A 274 -15.82 -5.96 -15.24
CA ALA A 274 -16.61 -6.79 -16.15
C ALA A 274 -18.12 -6.44 -16.18
N GLY A 275 -18.61 -5.70 -15.18
CA GLY A 275 -19.92 -5.07 -15.16
C GLY A 275 -21.07 -6.00 -14.76
N ALA A 276 -22.26 -5.40 -14.67
CA ALA A 276 -23.48 -6.14 -14.31
C ALA A 276 -23.81 -7.20 -15.38
N GLY A 277 -23.89 -8.46 -14.95
CA GLY A 277 -24.09 -9.60 -15.86
C GLY A 277 -22.85 -9.94 -16.70
N LEU A 278 -21.65 -9.53 -16.27
CA LEU A 278 -20.36 -9.89 -16.88
C LEU A 278 -20.21 -9.48 -18.36
N LYS A 279 -20.96 -8.46 -18.80
CA LYS A 279 -21.03 -7.99 -20.20
C LYS A 279 -19.69 -7.53 -20.80
N ARG A 280 -18.72 -7.12 -19.98
CA ARG A 280 -17.35 -6.74 -20.41
C ARG A 280 -16.31 -7.78 -19.99
N LEU A 281 -16.68 -9.00 -19.58
CA LEU A 281 -15.71 -10.02 -19.13
C LEU A 281 -14.72 -10.43 -20.24
N ASP A 282 -15.23 -10.65 -21.45
CA ASP A 282 -14.39 -10.97 -22.61
C ASP A 282 -13.45 -9.81 -22.97
N PHE A 283 -13.98 -8.59 -23.07
CA PHE A 283 -13.17 -7.37 -23.25
C PHE A 283 -12.10 -7.22 -22.16
N ARG A 284 -12.46 -7.48 -20.90
CA ARG A 284 -11.54 -7.39 -19.77
C ARG A 284 -10.40 -8.40 -19.88
N THR A 285 -10.71 -9.68 -20.09
CA THR A 285 -9.76 -10.79 -19.94
C THR A 285 -9.02 -11.18 -21.23
N LYS A 286 -9.65 -10.99 -22.40
CA LYS A 286 -9.11 -11.40 -23.71
C LYS A 286 -8.47 -10.26 -24.49
N ASP A 287 -8.79 -9.01 -24.16
CA ASP A 287 -8.28 -7.80 -24.83
C ASP A 287 -7.48 -6.92 -23.84
N TRP A 288 -8.17 -6.27 -22.90
CA TRP A 288 -7.54 -5.31 -21.98
C TRP A 288 -6.38 -5.90 -21.15
N ASP A 289 -6.61 -7.01 -20.43
CA ASP A 289 -5.59 -7.59 -19.55
C ASP A 289 -4.34 -8.05 -20.34
N GLN A 290 -4.53 -8.49 -21.59
CA GLN A 290 -3.44 -8.89 -22.49
C GLN A 290 -2.61 -7.69 -22.94
N ALA A 291 -3.28 -6.62 -23.39
CA ALA A 291 -2.63 -5.37 -23.79
C ALA A 291 -1.89 -4.70 -22.62
N PHE A 292 -2.51 -4.69 -21.43
CA PHE A 292 -1.90 -4.12 -20.23
C PHE A 292 -0.68 -4.92 -19.77
N ALA A 293 -0.74 -6.26 -19.78
CA ALA A 293 0.42 -7.09 -19.48
C ALA A 293 1.52 -6.95 -20.52
N ALA A 294 1.20 -6.80 -21.81
CA ALA A 294 2.21 -6.52 -22.83
C ALA A 294 2.95 -5.21 -22.57
N TYR A 295 2.21 -4.13 -22.27
CA TYR A 295 2.79 -2.84 -21.90
C TYR A 295 3.70 -2.92 -20.67
N VAL A 296 3.27 -3.60 -19.61
CA VAL A 296 4.10 -3.80 -18.39
C VAL A 296 5.36 -4.60 -18.71
N ARG A 297 5.26 -5.69 -19.48
CA ARG A 297 6.39 -6.53 -19.89
C ARG A 297 7.41 -5.75 -20.73
N ASP A 298 6.96 -4.83 -21.57
CA ASP A 298 7.84 -3.97 -22.37
C ASP A 298 8.56 -2.91 -21.52
N LEU A 299 7.94 -2.44 -20.43
CA LEU A 299 8.63 -1.59 -19.44
C LEU A 299 9.65 -2.39 -18.60
N GLU A 300 9.32 -3.62 -18.18
CA GLU A 300 10.23 -4.51 -17.41
C GLU A 300 11.54 -4.81 -18.15
N LYS A 301 11.57 -4.77 -19.49
CA LYS A 301 12.79 -4.88 -20.30
C LYS A 301 13.78 -3.71 -20.12
N ILE A 302 13.30 -2.56 -19.65
CA ILE A 302 14.06 -1.31 -19.57
C ILE A 302 14.47 -1.03 -18.12
N LYS A 303 13.51 -1.08 -17.19
CA LYS A 303 13.70 -0.89 -15.75
C LYS A 303 12.69 -1.72 -14.97
N PRO A 304 12.93 -2.03 -13.69
CA PRO A 304 11.90 -2.59 -12.83
C PRO A 304 10.62 -1.73 -12.82
N VAL A 305 9.47 -2.38 -12.68
CA VAL A 305 8.14 -1.76 -12.72
C VAL A 305 7.44 -1.94 -11.38
N VAL A 306 6.82 -0.87 -10.88
CA VAL A 306 5.83 -0.91 -9.80
C VAL A 306 4.48 -0.57 -10.40
N VAL A 307 3.53 -1.50 -10.36
CA VAL A 307 2.16 -1.29 -10.83
C VAL A 307 1.24 -1.09 -9.65
N VAL A 308 0.51 0.03 -9.61
CA VAL A 308 -0.44 0.34 -8.56
C VAL A 308 -1.79 0.72 -9.15
N GLY A 309 -2.87 0.38 -8.47
CA GLY A 309 -4.21 0.73 -8.97
C GLY A 309 -5.32 -0.19 -8.51
N ASP A 310 -6.53 0.19 -8.91
CA ASP A 310 -7.72 -0.66 -8.84
C ASP A 310 -7.70 -1.62 -10.03
N MET A 311 -7.39 -2.89 -9.72
CA MET A 311 -7.31 -3.98 -10.67
C MET A 311 -8.67 -4.63 -10.94
N ASN A 312 -9.74 -4.22 -10.25
CA ASN A 312 -11.07 -4.82 -10.34
C ASN A 312 -11.03 -6.36 -10.35
N VAL A 313 -10.25 -6.95 -9.43
CA VAL A 313 -10.14 -8.41 -9.20
C VAL A 313 -9.65 -8.68 -7.78
N ALA A 314 -10.25 -9.65 -7.08
CA ALA A 314 -9.77 -10.19 -5.83
C ALA A 314 -9.09 -11.54 -6.11
N HIS A 315 -7.76 -11.58 -6.06
CA HIS A 315 -6.97 -12.68 -6.62
C HIS A 315 -7.19 -14.01 -5.88
N GLU A 316 -7.07 -14.02 -4.55
CA GLU A 316 -7.22 -15.24 -3.75
C GLU A 316 -8.57 -15.31 -3.04
N ASP A 317 -8.99 -16.51 -2.60
CA ASP A 317 -10.23 -16.69 -1.84
C ASP A 317 -10.23 -15.90 -0.50
N VAL A 318 -9.05 -15.56 0.02
CA VAL A 318 -8.84 -14.68 1.19
C VAL A 318 -9.03 -13.18 0.87
N ASP A 319 -9.04 -12.80 -0.41
CA ASP A 319 -9.15 -11.41 -0.86
C ASP A 319 -10.60 -10.92 -0.97
N PHE A 320 -11.61 -11.77 -0.76
CA PHE A 320 -13.01 -11.35 -0.79
C PHE A 320 -13.88 -12.06 0.24
N TYR A 321 -14.92 -11.36 0.71
CA TYR A 321 -15.87 -11.93 1.66
C TYR A 321 -16.66 -13.10 1.05
N ASN A 322 -16.68 -14.21 1.79
CA ASN A 322 -17.55 -15.37 1.56
C ASN A 322 -17.31 -16.08 0.21
N PRO A 323 -16.08 -16.62 0.00
CA PRO A 323 -15.66 -17.22 -1.26
C PRO A 323 -16.37 -18.53 -1.61
N GLU A 324 -16.89 -19.25 -0.60
CA GLU A 324 -17.62 -20.51 -0.76
C GLU A 324 -19.00 -20.33 -1.42
N GLN A 325 -19.57 -19.13 -1.40
CA GLN A 325 -20.86 -18.89 -2.05
C GLN A 325 -20.70 -18.83 -3.58
N LYS A 326 -21.31 -19.81 -4.27
CA LYS A 326 -21.33 -19.90 -5.75
C LYS A 326 -21.70 -18.58 -6.46
N ARG A 327 -22.60 -17.78 -5.88
CA ARG A 327 -22.99 -16.46 -6.42
C ARG A 327 -21.90 -15.41 -6.31
N THR A 328 -21.00 -15.53 -5.32
CA THR A 328 -19.87 -14.61 -5.14
C THR A 328 -18.92 -14.81 -6.30
N ARG A 329 -18.44 -16.04 -6.56
CA ARG A 329 -17.57 -16.40 -7.71
C ARG A 329 -18.20 -16.18 -9.12
N LYS A 330 -19.42 -15.64 -9.21
CA LYS A 330 -20.09 -15.21 -10.45
C LYS A 330 -20.31 -13.69 -10.52
N ALA A 331 -19.73 -12.93 -9.59
CA ALA A 331 -19.74 -11.47 -9.59
C ALA A 331 -18.42 -10.92 -10.17
N ALA A 332 -18.52 -9.80 -10.89
CA ALA A 332 -17.36 -9.07 -11.39
C ALA A 332 -16.40 -8.69 -10.25
N GLY A 333 -15.11 -8.83 -10.51
CA GLY A 333 -14.03 -8.76 -9.53
C GLY A 333 -13.71 -10.08 -8.81
N THR A 334 -14.39 -11.19 -9.10
CA THR A 334 -14.19 -12.47 -8.40
C THR A 334 -14.39 -13.71 -9.28
N THR A 335 -14.59 -13.56 -10.59
CA THR A 335 -14.84 -14.71 -11.46
C THR A 335 -13.55 -15.53 -11.68
N PRO A 336 -13.65 -16.84 -12.01
CA PRO A 336 -12.47 -17.66 -12.32
C PRO A 336 -11.61 -17.08 -13.45
N GLU A 337 -12.23 -16.45 -14.45
CA GLU A 337 -11.57 -15.88 -15.62
C GLU A 337 -10.78 -14.62 -15.26
N GLU A 338 -11.38 -13.67 -14.52
CA GLU A 338 -10.68 -12.46 -14.04
C GLU A 338 -9.47 -12.82 -13.17
N ARG A 339 -9.66 -13.78 -12.25
CA ARG A 339 -8.62 -14.24 -11.31
C ARG A 339 -7.49 -14.98 -12.01
N SER A 340 -7.81 -15.84 -12.98
CA SER A 340 -6.82 -16.58 -13.79
C SER A 340 -6.06 -15.64 -14.73
N SER A 341 -6.76 -14.69 -15.37
CA SER A 341 -6.15 -13.63 -16.19
C SER A 341 -5.13 -12.84 -15.38
N PHE A 342 -5.49 -12.38 -14.17
CA PHE A 342 -4.58 -11.66 -13.29
C PHE A 342 -3.35 -12.49 -12.88
N ALA A 343 -3.56 -13.74 -12.45
CA ALA A 343 -2.50 -14.65 -12.03
C ALA A 343 -1.48 -14.92 -13.15
N VAL A 344 -1.98 -15.27 -14.35
CA VAL A 344 -1.13 -15.63 -15.49
C VAL A 344 -0.48 -14.39 -16.11
N ASN A 345 -1.24 -13.33 -16.38
CA ASN A 345 -0.76 -12.19 -17.17
C ASN A 345 0.14 -11.23 -16.37
N LEU A 346 -0.09 -11.04 -15.06
CA LEU A 346 0.66 -10.07 -14.25
C LEU A 346 1.60 -10.69 -13.20
N LEU A 347 1.21 -11.78 -12.55
CA LEU A 347 2.03 -12.42 -11.51
C LEU A 347 2.97 -13.51 -12.04
N GLY A 348 2.65 -14.06 -13.22
CA GLY A 348 3.40 -15.15 -13.85
C GLY A 348 3.31 -16.44 -13.04
N CYS A 349 2.15 -16.71 -12.43
CA CYS A 349 1.89 -17.89 -11.63
C CYS A 349 0.68 -18.69 -12.14
N HIS A 350 0.52 -19.91 -11.65
CA HIS A 350 -0.69 -20.69 -11.93
C HIS A 350 -1.94 -19.98 -11.36
N PRO A 351 -3.11 -20.15 -11.98
CA PRO A 351 -4.38 -19.71 -11.42
C PRO A 351 -4.62 -20.24 -10.00
N PRO A 352 -5.38 -19.51 -9.15
CA PRO A 352 -5.78 -20.02 -7.84
C PRO A 352 -6.43 -21.41 -7.95
N PRO A 353 -6.20 -22.33 -7.00
CA PRO A 353 -6.75 -23.69 -7.07
C PRO A 353 -8.27 -23.73 -7.24
N SER A 354 -8.98 -22.78 -6.63
CA SER A 354 -10.43 -22.61 -6.74
C SER A 354 -10.90 -22.16 -8.13
N CYS A 355 -10.02 -21.55 -8.93
CA CYS A 355 -10.26 -21.15 -10.32
C CYS A 355 -9.96 -22.28 -11.30
N ALA A 356 -8.82 -22.97 -11.12
CA ALA A 356 -8.43 -24.11 -11.95
C ALA A 356 -9.49 -25.21 -11.97
N ALA A 357 -10.06 -25.55 -10.81
CA ALA A 357 -11.16 -26.50 -10.70
C ALA A 357 -12.46 -26.00 -11.37
N ALA A 358 -12.74 -24.70 -11.36
CA ALA A 358 -13.96 -24.14 -11.96
C ALA A 358 -13.87 -24.11 -13.50
N LEU A 359 -12.72 -23.71 -14.05
CA LEU A 359 -12.48 -23.63 -15.49
C LEU A 359 -12.39 -25.02 -16.14
N ALA A 360 -11.88 -26.03 -15.42
CA ALA A 360 -11.82 -27.41 -15.90
C ALA A 360 -13.20 -28.07 -16.05
N VAL A 361 -14.20 -27.67 -15.24
CA VAL A 361 -15.55 -28.26 -15.31
C VAL A 361 -16.30 -27.77 -16.57
N ASP A 362 -16.13 -26.51 -16.96
CA ASP A 362 -16.87 -25.91 -18.07
C ASP A 362 -16.52 -26.54 -19.44
N THR A 363 -15.28 -27.02 -19.59
CA THR A 363 -14.85 -27.75 -20.80
C THR A 363 -15.50 -29.13 -20.94
N THR A 364 -15.95 -29.73 -19.82
CA THR A 364 -16.63 -31.04 -19.83
C THR A 364 -18.14 -30.96 -20.14
N SER A 365 -18.73 -29.77 -20.10
CA SER A 365 -20.13 -29.53 -20.49
C SER A 365 -20.34 -29.09 -21.95
N ALA A 366 -19.25 -28.97 -22.73
CA ALA A 366 -19.28 -28.54 -24.13
C ALA A 366 -19.00 -29.67 -25.15
N ALA A 367 -18.90 -30.93 -24.70
CA ALA A 367 -18.49 -32.05 -25.53
C ALA A 367 -19.39 -33.28 -25.32
N ASP A 368 -20.67 -33.16 -25.67
CA ASP A 368 -21.51 -34.34 -25.95
C ASP A 368 -22.66 -33.99 -26.92
N ASP A 369 -22.36 -33.98 -28.22
CA ASP A 369 -23.09 -34.83 -29.19
C ASP A 369 -22.38 -34.85 -30.56
N SER A 370 -22.53 -35.93 -31.32
CA SER A 370 -22.03 -36.14 -32.70
C SER A 370 -20.51 -36.40 -32.94
N PHE A 371 -19.99 -37.55 -32.49
CA PHE A 371 -19.41 -38.51 -33.45
C PHE A 371 -19.37 -39.95 -32.91
N ARG A 372 -20.16 -40.84 -33.53
CA ARG A 372 -20.05 -42.31 -33.36
C ARG A 372 -19.83 -42.96 -34.73
N SER A 373 -18.59 -43.37 -35.02
CA SER A 373 -18.31 -44.55 -35.85
C SER A 373 -16.82 -44.94 -35.82
N SER A 374 -16.55 -46.25 -35.63
CA SER A 374 -15.45 -47.07 -36.21
C SER A 374 -13.99 -46.54 -36.29
N ALA A 375 -12.93 -47.32 -36.02
CA ALA A 375 -12.83 -48.71 -35.51
C ALA A 375 -11.37 -49.07 -35.11
N ALA A 376 -11.25 -50.11 -34.27
CA ALA A 376 -10.22 -51.17 -34.26
C ALA A 376 -8.70 -50.87 -34.40
N SER A 377 -8.03 -50.92 -33.24
CA SER A 377 -6.91 -51.85 -32.89
C SER A 377 -5.51 -51.83 -33.57
N SER A 378 -4.52 -52.16 -32.72
CA SER A 378 -3.08 -52.41 -32.93
C SER A 378 -2.17 -51.17 -32.80
N GLY A 379 -1.02 -51.20 -32.11
CA GLY A 379 -0.40 -52.31 -31.37
C GLY A 379 1.12 -52.36 -31.64
N GLY A 380 1.93 -51.88 -30.69
CA GLY A 380 3.39 -51.90 -30.83
C GLY A 380 4.06 -50.96 -29.84
N GLY A 381 4.94 -51.49 -28.98
CA GLY A 381 5.75 -50.69 -28.06
C GLY A 381 7.13 -50.34 -28.64
N GLY A 382 7.82 -49.41 -27.99
CA GLY A 382 9.20 -49.05 -28.33
C GLY A 382 9.76 -48.02 -27.36
N GLU A 383 10.55 -48.48 -26.39
CA GLU A 383 11.45 -47.61 -25.61
C GLU A 383 12.72 -47.35 -26.43
N ALA A 384 13.10 -46.08 -26.59
CA ALA A 384 14.48 -45.64 -26.78
C ALA A 384 14.58 -44.16 -26.42
N GLY A 385 15.64 -43.78 -25.69
CA GLY A 385 15.77 -42.44 -25.14
C GLY A 385 16.27 -41.38 -26.13
N GLY A 386 16.00 -40.13 -25.79
CA GLY A 386 16.64 -38.96 -26.40
C GLY A 386 16.72 -37.85 -25.36
N GLY A 387 17.94 -37.52 -24.93
CA GLY A 387 18.16 -36.29 -24.17
C GLY A 387 17.91 -35.10 -25.09
N GLY A 388 17.03 -34.19 -24.66
CA GLY A 388 16.64 -33.01 -25.43
C GLY A 388 16.32 -31.89 -24.46
N ASP A 389 17.01 -30.77 -24.67
CA ASP A 389 17.07 -29.58 -23.84
C ASP A 389 15.77 -29.16 -23.15
N ASP A 390 15.90 -28.69 -21.91
CA ASP A 390 14.87 -27.95 -21.17
C ASP A 390 14.53 -26.65 -21.93
N ASN A 391 13.70 -26.78 -22.97
CA ASN A 391 13.24 -25.68 -23.79
C ASN A 391 12.27 -24.86 -22.96
N LYS A 392 12.84 -23.93 -22.20
CA LYS A 392 12.21 -23.04 -21.23
C LYS A 392 11.20 -22.16 -21.95
N ALA A 393 9.97 -22.68 -22.09
CA ALA A 393 8.86 -21.95 -22.66
C ALA A 393 8.75 -20.60 -21.94
N GLU A 394 9.03 -19.52 -22.68
CA GLU A 394 8.97 -18.17 -22.14
C GLU A 394 7.54 -17.92 -21.67
N GLY A 395 7.35 -17.88 -20.35
CA GLY A 395 6.04 -17.65 -19.75
C GLY A 395 5.52 -16.31 -20.25
N SER A 396 4.38 -16.31 -20.94
CA SER A 396 3.82 -15.12 -21.58
C SER A 396 3.31 -14.05 -20.60
N GLY A 397 3.39 -14.29 -19.29
CA GLY A 397 3.05 -13.33 -18.24
C GLY A 397 4.18 -12.36 -17.87
N CYS A 398 3.82 -11.26 -17.21
CA CYS A 398 4.78 -10.51 -16.39
C CYS A 398 5.16 -11.35 -15.16
N SER A 399 6.22 -10.97 -14.44
CA SER A 399 6.63 -11.66 -13.21
C SER A 399 6.60 -10.74 -12.00
N LEU A 400 5.50 -9.99 -11.84
CA LEU A 400 5.33 -9.10 -10.69
C LEU A 400 4.98 -9.88 -9.42
N VAL A 401 5.30 -9.29 -8.27
CA VAL A 401 4.93 -9.79 -6.94
C VAL A 401 3.86 -8.91 -6.34
N ASP A 402 2.79 -9.51 -5.80
CA ASP A 402 1.83 -8.81 -4.94
C ASP A 402 2.50 -8.49 -3.59
N THR A 403 2.98 -7.25 -3.45
CA THR A 403 3.78 -6.82 -2.29
C THR A 403 3.03 -6.92 -0.96
N PHE A 404 1.69 -6.84 -0.99
CA PHE A 404 0.87 -7.07 0.19
C PHE A 404 0.87 -8.54 0.60
N ARG A 405 0.73 -9.46 -0.36
CA ARG A 405 0.77 -10.91 -0.08
C ARG A 405 2.17 -11.43 0.21
N GLU A 406 3.21 -10.83 -0.35
CA GLU A 406 4.60 -11.09 0.04
C GLU A 406 4.83 -10.78 1.53
N LYS A 407 4.40 -9.60 1.99
CA LYS A 407 4.63 -9.17 3.38
C LYS A 407 3.65 -9.77 4.38
N HIS A 408 2.41 -10.00 3.95
CA HIS A 408 1.28 -10.41 4.80
C HIS A 408 0.55 -11.66 4.25
N PRO A 409 1.25 -12.77 3.95
CA PRO A 409 0.71 -13.89 3.17
C PRO A 409 -0.53 -14.54 3.80
N LYS A 410 -0.55 -14.62 5.14
CA LYS A 410 -1.62 -15.27 5.92
C LYS A 410 -2.68 -14.32 6.46
N VAL A 411 -2.61 -13.02 6.13
CA VAL A 411 -3.52 -12.01 6.69
C VAL A 411 -4.90 -12.09 6.06
N THR A 412 -5.93 -12.21 6.90
CA THR A 412 -7.35 -12.33 6.49
C THR A 412 -8.18 -11.10 6.83
N GLY A 413 -9.25 -10.88 6.06
CA GLY A 413 -10.25 -9.83 6.36
C GLY A 413 -9.75 -8.40 6.12
N VAL A 414 -8.63 -8.23 5.40
CA VAL A 414 -8.14 -6.93 4.93
C VAL A 414 -8.56 -6.74 3.48
N PHE A 415 -9.43 -5.76 3.26
CA PHE A 415 -10.02 -5.45 1.97
C PHE A 415 -9.72 -4.00 1.60
N SER A 416 -9.89 -3.65 0.33
CA SER A 416 -9.72 -2.27 -0.16
C SER A 416 -11.02 -1.62 -0.64
N TYR A 417 -12.04 -2.42 -0.96
CA TYR A 417 -13.36 -2.01 -1.46
C TYR A 417 -14.51 -2.56 -0.60
N TRP A 418 -15.56 -1.77 -0.40
CA TRP A 418 -16.82 -2.21 0.20
C TRP A 418 -18.02 -1.57 -0.49
N SER A 419 -18.95 -2.40 -0.97
CA SER A 419 -20.18 -1.92 -1.61
C SER A 419 -21.02 -1.04 -0.68
N VAL A 420 -21.15 0.24 -1.05
CA VAL A 420 -22.00 1.23 -0.37
C VAL A 420 -23.47 0.84 -0.46
N ARG A 421 -23.93 0.31 -1.61
CA ARG A 421 -25.32 -0.15 -1.82
C ARG A 421 -25.70 -1.27 -0.83
N ALA A 422 -24.79 -2.18 -0.55
CA ALA A 422 -25.00 -3.27 0.41
C ALA A 422 -24.66 -2.89 1.86
N ARG A 423 -24.18 -1.66 2.11
CA ARG A 423 -23.68 -1.18 3.42
C ARG A 423 -22.62 -2.11 4.01
N ASN A 424 -21.68 -2.57 3.19
CA ASN A 424 -20.73 -3.62 3.57
C ASN A 424 -19.60 -3.17 4.51
N ARG A 425 -19.23 -1.88 4.54
CA ARG A 425 -18.04 -1.39 5.29
C ARG A 425 -18.16 -1.55 6.82
N PRO A 426 -19.29 -1.24 7.49
CA PRO A 426 -19.45 -1.48 8.93
C PRO A 426 -19.32 -2.95 9.37
N VAL A 427 -19.72 -3.89 8.52
CA VAL A 427 -19.59 -5.35 8.75
C VAL A 427 -18.33 -5.95 8.10
N ASN A 428 -17.46 -5.11 7.55
CA ASN A 428 -16.23 -5.48 6.84
C ASN A 428 -16.42 -6.54 5.71
N ARG A 429 -17.54 -6.53 5.00
CA ARG A 429 -17.82 -7.47 3.89
C ARG A 429 -17.23 -6.98 2.57
N GLY A 430 -15.89 -6.92 2.51
CA GLY A 430 -15.18 -6.27 1.41
C GLY A 430 -14.61 -7.20 0.33
N MET A 431 -13.87 -6.59 -0.58
CA MET A 431 -12.97 -7.21 -1.56
C MET A 431 -11.66 -6.43 -1.60
N ARG A 432 -10.51 -7.08 -1.82
CA ARG A 432 -9.22 -6.42 -2.11
C ARG A 432 -9.08 -6.33 -3.62
N LEU A 433 -9.42 -5.16 -4.17
CA LEU A 433 -9.36 -4.85 -5.60
C LEU A 433 -8.16 -3.94 -5.95
N ASP A 434 -7.59 -3.27 -4.95
CA ASP A 434 -6.52 -2.30 -5.10
C ASP A 434 -5.18 -2.95 -4.71
N TYR A 435 -4.15 -2.80 -5.56
CA TYR A 435 -2.87 -3.50 -5.41
C TYR A 435 -1.67 -2.54 -5.48
N CYS A 436 -0.56 -3.01 -4.91
CA CYS A 436 0.78 -2.57 -5.26
C CYS A 436 1.59 -3.82 -5.67
N LEU A 437 1.81 -3.97 -6.96
CA LEU A 437 2.61 -5.02 -7.55
C LEU A 437 4.01 -4.46 -7.88
N ALA A 438 5.07 -5.26 -7.78
CA ALA A 438 6.41 -4.83 -8.15
C ALA A 438 7.21 -5.97 -8.80
N SER A 439 8.07 -5.66 -9.77
CA SER A 439 9.03 -6.62 -10.36
C SER A 439 9.83 -7.32 -9.27
N ARG A 440 10.05 -8.64 -9.40
CA ARG A 440 10.79 -9.47 -8.41
C ARG A 440 12.13 -8.86 -7.98
N GLY A 441 12.84 -8.19 -8.89
CA GLY A 441 14.11 -7.51 -8.58
C GLY A 441 14.03 -6.36 -7.56
N LEU A 442 12.87 -5.74 -7.36
CA LEU A 442 12.63 -4.73 -6.31
C LEU A 442 12.20 -5.34 -4.96
N VAL A 443 11.85 -6.63 -4.95
CA VAL A 443 11.15 -7.29 -3.84
C VAL A 443 12.05 -8.27 -3.08
N GLY A 444 13.07 -8.82 -3.74
CA GLY A 444 13.99 -9.80 -3.15
C GLY A 444 14.65 -9.33 -1.83
N GLY A 445 14.86 -10.28 -0.91
CA GLY A 445 15.41 -9.99 0.42
C GLY A 445 14.49 -9.11 1.26
N ASP A 446 15.02 -8.01 1.79
CA ASP A 446 14.24 -6.99 2.52
C ASP A 446 13.66 -5.89 1.61
N GLY A 447 13.57 -6.14 0.29
CA GLY A 447 13.11 -5.17 -0.71
C GLY A 447 11.75 -4.55 -0.39
N VAL A 448 10.76 -5.35 0.03
CA VAL A 448 9.51 -4.82 0.59
C VAL A 448 9.69 -4.54 2.09
N HIS A 449 9.94 -3.28 2.45
CA HIS A 449 9.97 -2.86 3.87
C HIS A 449 8.61 -3.09 4.52
N ASP A 450 7.52 -2.66 3.87
CA ASP A 450 6.15 -3.01 4.24
C ASP A 450 5.15 -2.70 3.09
N ALA A 451 3.97 -3.31 3.15
CA ALA A 451 2.84 -3.06 2.27
C ALA A 451 1.55 -3.04 3.11
N PHE A 452 0.67 -2.04 2.90
CA PHE A 452 -0.37 -1.69 3.86
C PHE A 452 -1.65 -1.15 3.21
N VAL A 453 -2.73 -1.12 4.00
CA VAL A 453 -4.10 -0.75 3.57
C VAL A 453 -4.71 0.20 4.59
N LEU A 454 -5.24 1.34 4.12
CA LEU A 454 -5.68 2.50 4.93
C LEU A 454 -7.22 2.60 5.03
N ASP A 455 -7.84 1.47 5.39
CA ASP A 455 -9.29 1.29 5.48
C ASP A 455 -9.97 2.15 6.57
N ARG A 456 -9.24 2.48 7.65
CA ARG A 456 -9.76 3.27 8.77
C ARG A 456 -9.67 4.78 8.54
N ASP A 457 -8.67 5.24 7.80
CA ASP A 457 -8.38 6.67 7.60
C ASP A 457 -9.35 7.36 6.62
N THR A 458 -10.15 6.57 5.89
CA THR A 458 -10.95 7.03 4.72
C THR A 458 -12.43 6.66 4.79
N VAL A 459 -12.93 6.30 5.98
CA VAL A 459 -14.33 5.94 6.18
C VAL A 459 -15.25 7.11 5.78
N GLY A 460 -16.20 6.85 4.88
CA GLY A 460 -17.16 7.85 4.39
C GLY A 460 -16.71 8.68 3.18
N VAL A 461 -15.47 8.52 2.72
CA VAL A 461 -14.91 9.29 1.59
C VAL A 461 -15.18 8.57 0.26
N SER A 462 -14.47 7.47 0.02
CA SER A 462 -14.65 6.57 -1.13
C SER A 462 -15.20 5.22 -0.66
N ASP A 463 -15.81 4.46 -1.58
CA ASP A 463 -16.11 3.04 -1.37
C ASP A 463 -14.84 2.17 -1.41
N HIS A 464 -13.75 2.70 -1.97
CA HIS A 464 -12.39 2.18 -1.80
C HIS A 464 -11.64 2.86 -0.64
N CYS A 465 -10.48 2.32 -0.28
CA CYS A 465 -9.49 2.97 0.59
C CYS A 465 -8.08 2.92 -0.04
N PRO A 466 -7.14 3.78 0.41
CA PRO A 466 -5.78 3.75 -0.10
C PRO A 466 -5.05 2.45 0.23
N VAL A 467 -4.22 2.00 -0.69
CA VAL A 467 -3.23 0.93 -0.49
C VAL A 467 -1.84 1.47 -0.81
N GLY A 468 -0.80 0.94 -0.16
CA GLY A 468 0.55 1.45 -0.38
C GLY A 468 1.65 0.45 -0.09
N VAL A 469 2.84 0.76 -0.59
CA VAL A 469 4.06 -0.01 -0.40
C VAL A 469 5.24 0.92 -0.10
N VAL A 470 6.13 0.47 0.77
CA VAL A 470 7.46 1.04 0.96
C VAL A 470 8.48 0.01 0.49
N LEU A 471 9.14 0.31 -0.63
CA LEU A 471 10.26 -0.47 -1.14
C LEU A 471 11.57 0.14 -0.67
N ARG A 472 12.50 -0.69 -0.21
CA ARG A 472 13.91 -0.32 -0.05
C ARG A 472 14.56 -0.39 -1.42
N LEU A 473 15.22 0.70 -1.80
CA LEU A 473 16.11 0.71 -2.95
C LEU A 473 17.48 0.36 -2.36
N GLY A 474 18.04 -0.79 -2.75
CA GLY A 474 19.36 -1.22 -2.24
C GLY A 474 20.50 -0.39 -2.83
N ASP A 475 21.73 -0.90 -2.74
CA ASP A 475 22.95 -0.30 -3.30
C ASP A 475 22.96 -0.21 -4.85
N HIS A 476 21.82 -0.52 -5.49
CA HIS A 476 21.54 -0.28 -6.91
C HIS A 476 21.20 1.20 -7.22
N TYR A 477 21.28 2.10 -6.23
CA TYR A 477 21.23 3.53 -6.48
C TYR A 477 22.61 4.01 -6.99
N PRO A 478 22.71 4.65 -8.18
CA PRO A 478 23.95 5.29 -8.58
C PRO A 478 24.26 6.46 -7.64
N GLU A 479 25.54 6.63 -7.29
CA GLU A 479 26.05 7.71 -6.41
C GLU A 479 25.70 9.14 -6.92
#